data_AF-G5BSR6-F1
#
_entry.id   AF-G5BSR6-F1
#
_cell.length_a   1.000
_cell.length_b   1.000
_cell.length_c   1.000
_cell.angle_alpha   90.00
_cell.angle_beta   90.00
_cell.angle_gamma   90.00
#
_symmetry.space_group_name_H-M   'P 1'
#
loop_
_entity.id
_entity.type
_entity.pdbx_description
1 polymer ?
#
loop_
_entity_poly.entity_id
_entity_poly.type
_entity_poly.pdbx_seq_one_letter_code
_entity_poly.pdbx_strand_id
1 'polypeptide(L)'
;MTLTPSTSSSRMDEVTWVYFSMSFLTTVISVCGIAGNSVVVWLLSRRLRSTPFSVYILNLAVADLLFLLCMASIIILETQPLPDFKNANLSAILSTNPRAKASAMAYEVVTRVKYFAYTTSLSLLTAISTQRCLSALYPFWYKCHRPRHLSSIVSALLWVLSFTMNMLASFFCNLFWHFIHVQCFKIDMALGTLILGVFTPVMAISSAILFVQVRKSTPQVKFLWVCLSRLSSSVSSSANPVIYFLVGSQRSWRLKESMGAILDRALQEEPELEGRETLSTGTQEGI
;
A
#
# COMPACT_ATOMS: atom_id res chain seq x y z
N MET A 1 29.59 40.52 -25.36
CA MET A 1 28.32 39.76 -25.27
C MET A 1 28.60 38.48 -24.51
N THR A 2 28.30 38.48 -23.22
CA THR A 2 28.37 37.32 -22.33
C THR A 2 27.19 36.40 -22.63
N LEU A 3 27.46 35.24 -23.22
CA LEU A 3 26.49 34.16 -23.38
C LEU A 3 26.24 33.52 -22.01
N THR A 4 25.04 33.68 -21.47
CA THR A 4 24.58 32.93 -20.31
C THR A 4 24.33 31.47 -20.74
N PRO A 5 24.83 30.46 -20.01
CA PRO A 5 24.53 29.08 -20.30
C PRO A 5 23.08 28.76 -19.90
N SER A 6 22.38 28.13 -20.82
CA SER A 6 20.99 27.71 -20.74
C SER A 6 20.71 26.77 -19.56
N THR A 7 19.84 27.22 -18.65
CA THR A 7 19.29 26.51 -17.48
C THR A 7 18.27 25.41 -17.81
N SER A 8 18.31 24.83 -19.02
CA SER A 8 17.35 23.81 -19.47
C SER A 8 17.80 22.37 -19.22
N SER A 9 19.10 22.12 -19.04
CA SER A 9 19.62 20.75 -18.87
C SER A 9 19.36 20.16 -17.48
N SER A 10 19.48 20.94 -16.39
CA SER A 10 19.34 20.42 -15.03
C SER A 10 17.89 20.14 -14.61
N ARG A 11 16.91 20.79 -15.24
CA ARG A 11 15.49 20.68 -14.87
C ARG A 11 14.87 19.34 -15.28
N MET A 12 15.34 18.73 -16.37
CA MET A 12 14.88 17.41 -16.81
C MET A 12 15.36 16.29 -15.88
N ASP A 13 16.53 16.47 -15.26
CA ASP A 13 17.10 15.47 -14.35
C ASP A 13 16.34 15.44 -13.02
N GLU A 14 16.04 16.61 -12.43
CA GLU A 14 15.29 16.72 -11.16
C GLU A 14 13.89 16.09 -11.24
N VAL A 15 13.13 16.38 -12.31
CA VAL A 15 11.78 15.83 -12.49
C VAL A 15 11.83 14.31 -12.65
N THR A 16 12.84 13.78 -13.33
CA THR A 16 13.03 12.34 -13.53
C THR A 16 13.35 11.64 -12.20
N TRP A 17 14.22 12.22 -11.38
CA TRP A 17 14.53 11.71 -10.04
C TRP A 17 13.32 11.74 -9.10
N VAL A 18 12.54 12.82 -9.11
CA VAL A 18 11.30 12.93 -8.32
C VAL A 18 10.31 11.87 -8.77
N TYR A 19 10.11 11.71 -10.08
CA TYR A 19 9.22 10.70 -10.64
C TYR A 19 9.64 9.28 -10.25
N PHE A 20 10.93 8.94 -10.37
CA PHE A 20 11.46 7.62 -10.00
C PHE A 20 11.27 7.36 -8.50
N SER A 21 11.58 8.36 -7.67
CA SER A 21 11.40 8.29 -6.21
C SER A 21 9.94 8.07 -5.81
N MET A 22 9.01 8.84 -6.40
CA MET A 22 7.57 8.71 -6.15
C MET A 22 7.03 7.36 -6.63
N SER A 23 7.51 6.86 -7.77
CA SER A 23 7.14 5.54 -8.31
C SER A 23 7.63 4.40 -7.41
N PHE A 24 8.87 4.49 -6.92
CA PHE A 24 9.41 3.53 -5.95
C PHE A 24 8.59 3.52 -4.66
N LEU A 25 8.32 4.70 -4.07
CA LEU A 25 7.52 4.82 -2.87
C LEU A 25 6.11 4.25 -3.06
N THR A 26 5.47 4.57 -4.18
CA THR A 26 4.12 4.07 -4.52
C THR A 26 4.12 2.55 -4.66
N THR A 27 5.17 1.97 -5.25
CA THR A 27 5.32 0.51 -5.39
C THR A 27 5.43 -0.15 -4.01
N VAL A 28 6.30 0.37 -3.13
CA VAL A 28 6.46 -0.15 -1.77
C VAL A 28 5.15 -0.08 -0.99
N ILE A 29 4.46 1.07 -1.03
CA ILE A 29 3.14 1.24 -0.39
C ILE A 29 2.14 0.24 -0.95
N SER A 30 2.13 0.02 -2.27
CA SER A 30 1.22 -0.91 -2.92
C SER A 30 1.46 -2.35 -2.48
N VAL A 31 2.71 -2.81 -2.44
CA VAL A 31 3.07 -4.16 -1.99
C VAL A 31 2.69 -4.38 -0.52
N CYS A 32 3.06 -3.45 0.36
CA CYS A 32 2.70 -3.49 1.77
C CYS A 32 1.18 -3.48 1.97
N GLY A 33 0.46 -2.65 1.21
CA GLY A 33 -0.99 -2.56 1.26
C GLY A 33 -1.68 -3.83 0.74
N ILE A 34 -1.16 -4.46 -0.31
CA ILE A 34 -1.69 -5.73 -0.82
C ILE A 34 -1.53 -6.81 0.23
N ALA A 35 -0.36 -6.93 0.85
CA ALA A 35 -0.13 -7.89 1.93
C ALA A 35 -1.08 -7.64 3.12
N GLY A 36 -1.18 -6.39 3.58
CA GLY A 36 -2.05 -6.01 4.70
C GLY A 36 -3.53 -6.29 4.44
N ASN A 37 -4.06 -5.83 3.31
CA ASN A 37 -5.47 -6.02 2.97
C ASN A 37 -5.79 -7.50 2.66
N SER A 38 -4.85 -8.26 2.09
CA SER A 38 -5.03 -9.70 1.86
C SER A 38 -5.14 -10.48 3.16
N VAL A 39 -4.32 -10.14 4.16
CA VAL A 39 -4.42 -10.73 5.50
C VAL A 39 -5.77 -10.41 6.15
N VAL A 40 -6.26 -9.17 6.01
CA VAL A 40 -7.57 -8.77 6.52
C VAL A 40 -8.70 -9.58 5.87
N VAL A 41 -8.69 -9.71 4.54
CA VAL A 41 -9.67 -10.55 3.81
C VAL A 41 -9.60 -11.98 4.30
N TRP A 42 -8.41 -12.58 4.38
CA TRP A 42 -8.24 -13.96 4.83
C TRP A 42 -8.70 -14.19 6.28
N LEU A 43 -8.39 -13.27 7.19
CA LEU A 43 -8.82 -13.36 8.58
C LEU A 43 -10.33 -13.24 8.72
N LEU A 44 -10.95 -12.30 8.01
CA LEU A 44 -12.39 -12.04 8.09
C LEU A 44 -13.22 -13.09 7.35
N SER A 45 -12.74 -13.62 6.23
CA SER A 45 -13.41 -14.71 5.51
C SER A 45 -13.42 -16.02 6.30
N ARG A 46 -12.37 -16.31 7.07
CA ARG A 46 -12.32 -17.53 7.92
C ARG A 46 -13.15 -17.41 9.20
N ARG A 47 -13.53 -16.20 9.62
CA ARG A 47 -14.38 -15.98 10.80
C ARG A 47 -15.85 -16.21 10.42
N LEU A 48 -16.31 -17.45 10.55
CA LEU A 48 -17.64 -17.97 10.19
C LEU A 48 -18.85 -17.31 10.89
N ARG A 49 -18.67 -16.25 11.69
CA ARG A 49 -19.73 -15.51 12.38
C ARG A 49 -19.63 -14.03 12.04
N SER A 50 -20.04 -13.69 10.81
CA SER A 50 -19.95 -12.35 10.23
C SER A 50 -20.76 -11.35 11.07
N THR A 51 -20.07 -10.60 11.92
CA THR A 51 -20.70 -9.41 12.50
C THR A 51 -20.94 -8.41 11.35
N PRO A 52 -22.02 -7.61 11.41
CA PRO A 52 -22.29 -6.61 10.36
C PRO A 52 -21.11 -5.65 10.14
N PHE A 53 -20.30 -5.40 11.18
CA PHE A 53 -19.09 -4.59 11.07
C PHE A 53 -17.96 -5.29 10.30
N SER A 54 -17.83 -6.61 10.44
CA SER A 54 -16.86 -7.41 9.67
C SER A 54 -17.15 -7.36 8.17
N VAL A 55 -18.42 -7.28 7.76
CA VAL A 55 -18.82 -7.20 6.34
C VAL A 55 -18.33 -5.90 5.69
N TYR A 56 -18.41 -4.77 6.39
CA TYR A 56 -17.88 -3.49 5.89
C TYR A 56 -16.37 -3.53 5.72
N ILE A 57 -15.64 -4.05 6.71
CA ILE A 57 -14.18 -4.15 6.65
C ILE A 57 -13.76 -5.11 5.52
N LEU A 58 -14.50 -6.20 5.32
CA LEU A 58 -14.24 -7.12 4.22
C LEU A 58 -14.42 -6.44 2.85
N ASN A 59 -15.55 -5.73 2.66
CA ASN A 59 -15.80 -5.00 1.42
C ASN A 59 -14.77 -3.88 1.18
N LEU A 60 -14.35 -3.18 2.24
CA LEU A 60 -13.31 -2.16 2.17
C LEU A 60 -11.97 -2.77 1.77
N ALA A 61 -11.56 -3.87 2.40
CA ALA A 61 -10.31 -4.56 2.07
C ALA A 61 -10.31 -5.09 0.62
N VAL A 62 -11.45 -5.57 0.10
CA VAL A 62 -11.59 -5.97 -1.31
C VAL A 62 -11.44 -4.78 -2.25
N ALA A 63 -12.06 -3.64 -1.93
CA ALA A 63 -11.93 -2.42 -2.74
C ALA A 63 -10.49 -1.87 -2.72
N ASP A 64 -9.83 -1.88 -1.56
CA ASP A 64 -8.43 -1.45 -1.41
C ASP A 64 -7.47 -2.40 -2.15
N LEU A 65 -7.70 -3.71 -2.12
CA LEU A 65 -6.92 -4.67 -2.92
C LEU A 65 -7.07 -4.39 -4.41
N LEU A 66 -8.30 -4.17 -4.89
CA LEU A 66 -8.55 -3.87 -6.29
C LEU A 66 -7.83 -2.58 -6.71
N PHE A 67 -7.90 -1.53 -5.88
CA PHE A 67 -7.20 -0.26 -6.12
C PHE A 67 -5.67 -0.45 -6.18
N LEU A 68 -5.09 -1.16 -5.22
CA LEU A 68 -3.64 -1.37 -5.14
C LEU A 68 -3.12 -2.26 -6.28
N LEU A 69 -3.87 -3.28 -6.68
CA LEU A 69 -3.54 -4.11 -7.85
C LEU A 69 -3.57 -3.26 -9.13
N CYS A 70 -4.56 -2.39 -9.30
CA CYS A 70 -4.60 -1.46 -10.43
C CYS A 70 -3.41 -0.50 -10.41
N MET A 71 -3.09 0.10 -9.25
CA MET A 71 -1.92 0.98 -9.11
C MET A 71 -0.62 0.27 -9.50
N ALA A 72 -0.39 -0.95 -9.00
CA ALA A 72 0.78 -1.75 -9.36
C ALA A 72 0.82 -2.07 -10.86
N SER A 73 -0.32 -2.41 -11.47
CA SER A 73 -0.38 -2.68 -12.91
C SER A 73 -0.11 -1.44 -13.76
N ILE A 74 -0.56 -0.24 -13.35
CA ILE A 74 -0.23 1.01 -14.04
C ILE A 74 1.28 1.24 -14.02
N ILE A 75 1.91 1.12 -12.86
CA ILE A 75 3.37 1.28 -12.72
C ILE A 75 4.11 0.30 -13.64
N ILE A 76 3.68 -0.96 -13.70
CA ILE A 76 4.28 -1.96 -14.59
C ILE A 76 4.10 -1.56 -16.07
N LEU A 77 2.91 -1.10 -16.45
CA LEU A 77 2.64 -0.64 -17.82
C LEU A 77 3.44 0.63 -18.19
N GLU A 78 3.70 1.51 -17.23
CA GLU A 78 4.44 2.76 -17.40
C GLU A 78 5.96 2.54 -17.50
N THR A 79 6.48 1.48 -16.85
CA THR A 79 7.89 1.06 -16.98
C THR A 79 8.22 0.35 -18.29
N GLN A 80 7.22 -0.01 -19.11
CA GLN A 80 7.49 -0.53 -20.45
C GLN A 80 8.04 0.62 -21.30
N PRO A 81 9.22 0.48 -21.92
CA PRO A 81 9.78 1.53 -22.74
C PRO A 81 8.82 1.79 -23.90
N LEU A 82 8.15 2.96 -23.87
CA LEU A 82 7.57 3.52 -25.08
C LEU A 82 8.76 3.67 -26.04
N PRO A 83 8.77 2.99 -27.20
CA PRO A 83 9.81 3.24 -28.19
C PRO A 83 9.81 4.74 -28.51
N ASP A 84 10.98 5.38 -28.53
CA ASP A 84 11.13 6.82 -28.76
C ASP A 84 10.37 7.26 -30.02
N PHE A 85 9.19 7.83 -29.80
CA PHE A 85 8.18 8.06 -30.82
C PHE A 85 8.19 9.50 -31.31
N LYS A 86 9.37 10.03 -31.63
CA LYS A 86 9.46 11.47 -31.88
C LYS A 86 8.85 11.90 -33.22
N ASN A 87 8.69 11.00 -34.21
CA ASN A 87 8.32 11.42 -35.58
C ASN A 87 7.36 10.49 -36.38
N ALA A 88 6.74 9.46 -35.79
CA ALA A 88 5.84 8.57 -36.53
C ALA A 88 4.37 8.76 -36.11
N ASN A 89 3.45 8.77 -37.07
CA ASN A 89 2.00 8.89 -36.83
C ASN A 89 1.54 7.83 -35.81
N LEU A 90 1.29 8.25 -34.57
CA LEU A 90 0.85 7.41 -33.44
C LEU A 90 -0.36 6.53 -33.82
N SER A 91 -1.27 7.07 -34.64
CA SER A 91 -2.44 6.37 -35.18
C SER A 91 -2.10 5.22 -36.13
N ALA A 92 -1.02 5.32 -36.92
CA ALA A 92 -0.59 4.28 -37.86
C ALA A 92 0.13 3.13 -37.15
N ILE A 93 0.73 3.37 -35.99
CA ILE A 93 1.44 2.33 -35.24
C ILE A 93 0.53 1.61 -34.24
N LEU A 94 -0.47 2.31 -33.69
CA LEU A 94 -1.61 1.68 -33.00
C LEU A 94 -2.42 0.75 -33.93
N SER A 95 -2.43 0.99 -35.24
CA SER A 95 -3.13 0.11 -36.20
C SER A 95 -2.29 -1.09 -36.65
N THR A 96 -0.96 -0.94 -36.74
CA THR A 96 -0.05 -1.99 -37.24
C THR A 96 0.44 -2.93 -36.14
N ASN A 97 0.50 -2.49 -34.88
CA ASN A 97 1.03 -3.30 -33.79
C ASN A 97 -0.07 -3.71 -32.77
N PRO A 98 -0.54 -4.97 -32.80
CA PRO A 98 -1.62 -5.43 -31.92
C PRO A 98 -1.23 -5.37 -30.43
N ARG A 99 0.07 -5.49 -30.10
CA ARG A 99 0.56 -5.36 -28.72
C ARG A 99 0.41 -3.94 -28.17
N ALA A 100 0.72 -2.93 -28.98
CA ALA A 100 0.61 -1.52 -28.59
C ALA A 100 -0.85 -1.09 -28.43
N LYS A 101 -1.76 -1.60 -29.27
CA LYS A 101 -3.20 -1.40 -29.10
C LYS A 101 -3.74 -2.06 -27.83
N ALA A 102 -3.30 -3.29 -27.55
CA ALA A 102 -3.70 -4.02 -26.35
C ALA A 102 -3.20 -3.34 -25.06
N SER A 103 -1.95 -2.85 -25.02
CA SER A 103 -1.42 -2.13 -23.86
C SER A 103 -2.12 -0.79 -23.63
N ALA A 104 -2.46 -0.05 -24.69
CA ALA A 104 -3.24 1.17 -24.59
C ALA A 104 -4.65 0.93 -24.03
N MET A 105 -5.36 -0.08 -24.54
CA MET A 105 -6.68 -0.46 -24.02
C MET A 105 -6.59 -0.96 -22.57
N ALA A 106 -5.57 -1.74 -22.23
CA ALA A 106 -5.34 -2.20 -20.86
C ALA A 106 -5.09 -1.01 -19.92
N TYR A 107 -4.28 -0.03 -20.32
CA TYR A 107 -4.01 1.17 -19.53
C TYR A 107 -5.29 1.97 -19.23
N GLU A 108 -6.13 2.17 -20.24
CA GLU A 108 -7.41 2.88 -20.09
C GLU A 108 -8.36 2.12 -19.15
N VAL A 109 -8.54 0.81 -19.36
CA VAL A 109 -9.41 -0.02 -18.53
C VAL A 109 -8.91 -0.05 -17.08
N VAL A 110 -7.62 -0.28 -16.87
CA VAL A 110 -7.01 -0.29 -15.53
C VAL A 110 -7.19 1.06 -14.84
N THR A 111 -7.04 2.17 -15.57
CA THR A 111 -7.27 3.52 -15.03
C THR A 111 -8.73 3.69 -14.58
N ARG A 112 -9.71 3.25 -15.38
CA ARG A 112 -11.14 3.32 -15.02
C ARG A 112 -11.46 2.45 -13.80
N VAL A 113 -10.96 1.22 -13.75
CA VAL A 113 -11.13 0.30 -12.62
C VAL A 113 -10.49 0.86 -11.35
N LYS A 114 -9.32 1.50 -11.45
CA LYS A 114 -8.67 2.19 -10.33
C LYS A 114 -9.58 3.27 -9.75
N TYR A 115 -10.12 4.15 -10.59
CA TYR A 115 -11.02 5.22 -10.13
C TYR A 115 -12.29 4.66 -9.47
N PHE A 116 -12.85 3.60 -10.03
CA PHE A 116 -14.00 2.89 -9.45
C PHE A 116 -13.67 2.34 -8.07
N ALA A 117 -12.58 1.56 -7.94
CA ALA A 117 -12.13 0.98 -6.68
C ALA A 117 -11.87 2.06 -5.61
N TYR A 118 -11.19 3.14 -5.99
CA TYR A 118 -10.95 4.29 -5.13
C TYR A 118 -12.26 4.92 -4.60
N THR A 119 -13.22 5.15 -5.49
CA THR A 119 -14.53 5.73 -5.12
C THR A 119 -15.29 4.82 -4.17
N THR A 120 -15.27 3.51 -4.42
CA THR A 120 -15.90 2.51 -3.55
C THR A 120 -15.23 2.49 -2.17
N SER A 121 -13.90 2.43 -2.09
CA SER A 121 -13.16 2.50 -0.82
C SER A 121 -13.49 3.75 -0.02
N LEU A 122 -13.49 4.92 -0.67
CA LEU A 122 -13.80 6.20 -0.03
C LEU A 122 -15.24 6.23 0.51
N SER A 123 -16.20 5.74 -0.28
CA SER A 123 -17.61 5.71 0.12
C SER A 123 -17.87 4.71 1.27
N LEU A 124 -17.20 3.56 1.28
CA LEU A 124 -17.25 2.57 2.37
C LEU A 124 -16.61 3.13 3.65
N LEU A 125 -15.46 3.80 3.54
CA LEU A 125 -14.81 4.45 4.68
C LEU A 125 -15.72 5.53 5.28
N THR A 126 -16.42 6.28 4.43
CA THR A 126 -17.40 7.27 4.86
C THR A 126 -18.59 6.62 5.57
N ALA A 127 -19.12 5.51 5.03
CA ALA A 127 -20.19 4.76 5.68
C ALA A 127 -19.78 4.19 7.05
N ILE A 128 -18.55 3.69 7.18
CA ILE A 128 -18.01 3.21 8.47
C ILE A 128 -17.90 4.37 9.46
N SER A 129 -17.39 5.52 9.02
CA SER A 129 -17.23 6.71 9.88
C SER A 129 -18.58 7.24 10.36
N THR A 130 -19.56 7.40 9.45
CA THR A 130 -20.91 7.86 9.78
C THR A 130 -21.63 6.86 10.67
N GLN A 131 -21.50 5.56 10.43
CA GLN A 131 -22.11 4.53 11.26
C GLN A 131 -21.54 4.54 12.69
N ARG A 132 -20.23 4.71 12.85
CA ARG A 132 -19.60 4.83 14.18
C ARG A 132 -20.10 6.09 14.89
N CYS A 133 -20.15 7.21 14.18
CA CYS A 133 -20.66 8.48 14.70
C CYS A 133 -22.12 8.35 15.16
N LEU A 134 -22.98 7.75 14.35
CA LEU A 134 -24.40 7.53 14.67
C LEU A 134 -24.58 6.62 15.89
N SER A 135 -23.75 5.58 16.02
CA SER A 135 -23.79 4.68 17.18
C SER A 135 -23.40 5.37 18.50
N ALA A 136 -22.57 6.41 18.43
CA ALA A 136 -22.13 7.18 19.59
C ALA A 136 -23.08 8.35 19.92
N LEU A 137 -23.69 8.98 18.91
CA LEU A 137 -24.75 10.00 19.07
C LEU A 137 -26.04 9.40 19.63
N TYR A 138 -26.52 8.29 19.07
CA TYR A 138 -27.83 7.72 19.38
C TYR A 138 -27.75 6.20 19.65
N PRO A 139 -27.16 5.78 20.78
CA PRO A 139 -26.90 4.37 21.07
C PRO A 139 -28.18 3.53 21.17
N PHE A 140 -29.28 4.09 21.71
CA PHE A 140 -30.55 3.38 21.86
C PHE A 140 -31.25 3.17 20.51
N TRP A 141 -31.36 4.22 19.70
CA TRP A 141 -31.94 4.14 18.36
C TRP A 141 -31.13 3.20 17.46
N TYR A 142 -29.80 3.29 17.50
CA TYR A 142 -28.92 2.39 16.76
C TYR A 142 -29.06 0.93 17.19
N LYS A 143 -29.29 0.63 18.48
CA LYS A 143 -29.49 -0.76 18.94
C LYS A 143 -30.83 -1.34 18.51
N CYS A 144 -31.89 -0.53 18.51
CA CYS A 144 -33.24 -0.96 18.15
C CYS A 144 -33.44 -1.05 16.63
N HIS A 145 -32.74 -0.23 15.84
CA HIS A 145 -32.93 -0.11 14.39
C HIS A 145 -31.79 -0.75 13.57
N ARG A 146 -31.07 -1.74 14.10
CA ARG A 146 -29.94 -2.40 13.42
C ARG A 146 -30.36 -3.75 12.81
N PRO A 147 -30.81 -3.80 11.54
CA PRO A 147 -31.07 -5.06 10.87
C PRO A 147 -29.78 -5.84 10.63
N ARG A 148 -29.87 -7.18 10.71
CA ARG A 148 -28.75 -8.12 10.51
C ARG A 148 -28.01 -7.92 9.19
N HIS A 149 -28.71 -7.47 8.14
CA HIS A 149 -28.18 -7.34 6.78
C HIS A 149 -27.88 -5.91 6.34
N LEU A 150 -28.07 -4.89 7.20
CA LEU A 150 -27.92 -3.48 6.82
C LEU A 150 -26.55 -3.20 6.19
N SER A 151 -25.49 -3.71 6.81
CA SER A 151 -24.11 -3.50 6.34
C SER A 151 -23.85 -4.07 4.96
N SER A 152 -24.47 -5.22 4.64
CA SER A 152 -24.35 -5.83 3.32
C SER A 152 -25.12 -5.04 2.28
N ILE A 153 -26.34 -4.59 2.62
CA ILE A 153 -27.18 -3.80 1.72
C ILE A 153 -26.51 -2.45 1.41
N VAL A 154 -26.07 -1.73 2.44
CA VAL A 154 -25.39 -0.43 2.24
C VAL A 154 -24.11 -0.62 1.44
N SER A 155 -23.31 -1.66 1.72
CA SER A 155 -22.13 -1.95 0.90
C SER A 155 -22.53 -2.17 -0.57
N ALA A 156 -23.49 -3.05 -0.84
CA ALA A 156 -23.96 -3.31 -2.21
C ALA A 156 -24.47 -2.03 -2.92
N LEU A 157 -25.22 -1.18 -2.21
CA LEU A 157 -25.68 0.10 -2.74
C LEU A 157 -24.51 1.03 -3.08
N LEU A 158 -23.47 1.07 -2.24
CA LEU A 158 -22.27 1.88 -2.49
C LEU A 158 -21.43 1.36 -3.67
N TRP A 159 -21.36 0.04 -3.84
CA TRP A 159 -20.77 -0.59 -5.03
C TRP A 159 -21.52 -0.19 -6.30
N VAL A 160 -22.85 -0.34 -6.30
CA VAL A 160 -23.71 0.04 -7.43
C VAL A 160 -23.61 1.54 -7.71
N LEU A 161 -23.63 2.38 -6.69
CA LEU A 161 -23.49 3.83 -6.85
C LEU A 161 -22.14 4.20 -7.48
N SER A 162 -21.05 3.60 -6.98
CA SER A 162 -19.70 3.82 -7.51
C SER A 162 -19.60 3.40 -8.98
N PHE A 163 -20.20 2.25 -9.32
CA PHE A 163 -20.24 1.74 -10.69
C PHE A 163 -21.06 2.66 -11.59
N THR A 164 -22.22 3.11 -11.13
CA THR A 164 -23.11 4.02 -11.85
C THR A 164 -22.41 5.34 -12.15
N MET A 165 -21.69 5.91 -11.18
CA MET A 165 -20.92 7.14 -11.39
C MET A 165 -19.80 6.97 -12.42
N ASN A 166 -19.10 5.83 -12.38
CA ASN A 166 -18.02 5.55 -13.34
C ASN A 166 -18.55 5.29 -14.76
N MET A 167 -19.68 4.59 -14.87
CA MET A 167 -20.38 4.38 -16.14
C MET A 167 -20.92 5.68 -16.71
N LEU A 168 -21.46 6.56 -15.86
CA LEU A 168 -21.92 7.88 -16.29
C LEU A 168 -20.76 8.74 -16.82
N ALA A 169 -19.61 8.74 -16.13
CA ALA A 169 -18.39 9.41 -16.58
C ALA A 169 -17.90 8.86 -17.93
N SER A 170 -17.88 7.54 -18.07
CA SER A 170 -17.47 6.85 -19.30
C SER A 170 -18.44 7.12 -20.44
N PHE A 171 -19.75 7.16 -20.17
CA PHE A 171 -20.76 7.47 -21.16
C PHE A 171 -20.61 8.91 -21.69
N PHE A 172 -20.43 9.89 -20.81
CA PHE A 172 -20.16 11.26 -21.23
C PHE A 172 -18.85 11.35 -22.02
N CYS A 173 -17.79 10.65 -21.58
CA CYS A 173 -16.52 10.62 -22.30
C CYS A 173 -16.68 10.04 -23.72
N ASN A 174 -17.44 8.94 -23.88
CA ASN A 174 -17.70 8.32 -25.18
C ASN A 174 -18.62 9.16 -26.08
N LEU A 175 -19.65 9.78 -25.53
CA LEU A 175 -20.58 10.63 -26.30
C LEU A 175 -19.89 11.89 -26.82
N PHE A 176 -18.99 12.48 -26.03
CA PHE A 176 -18.22 13.67 -26.41
C PHE A 176 -16.85 13.35 -27.05
N TRP A 177 -16.52 12.06 -27.25
CA TRP A 177 -15.25 11.55 -27.78
C TRP A 177 -14.84 12.20 -29.11
N HIS A 178 -15.81 12.69 -29.88
CA HIS A 178 -15.54 13.29 -31.17
C HIS A 178 -14.89 14.69 -31.09
N PHE A 179 -14.99 15.41 -29.97
CA PHE A 179 -14.77 16.86 -29.96
C PHE A 179 -13.74 17.42 -28.98
N ILE A 180 -12.87 16.63 -28.30
CA ILE A 180 -11.59 17.01 -27.63
C ILE A 180 -11.36 16.21 -26.31
N HIS A 181 -10.25 15.46 -26.21
CA HIS A 181 -9.78 14.71 -25.02
C HIS A 181 -9.72 15.52 -23.71
N VAL A 182 -9.53 16.84 -23.82
CA VAL A 182 -9.51 17.78 -22.68
C VAL A 182 -10.87 17.87 -21.97
N GLN A 183 -11.99 17.67 -22.67
CA GLN A 183 -13.32 17.78 -22.06
C GLN A 183 -13.66 16.56 -21.18
N CYS A 184 -13.26 15.36 -21.60
CA CYS A 184 -13.39 14.15 -20.79
C CYS A 184 -12.56 14.27 -19.49
N PHE A 185 -11.32 14.77 -19.60
CA PHE A 185 -10.48 15.05 -18.43
C PHE A 185 -11.14 16.05 -17.46
N LYS A 186 -11.77 17.11 -17.97
CA LYS A 186 -12.52 18.07 -17.14
C LYS A 186 -13.71 17.43 -16.41
N ILE A 187 -14.46 16.55 -17.08
CA ILE A 187 -15.60 15.85 -16.48
C ILE A 187 -15.12 14.88 -15.38
N ASP A 188 -14.09 14.09 -15.65
CA ASP A 188 -13.49 13.18 -14.67
C ASP A 188 -12.96 13.94 -13.45
N MET A 189 -12.29 15.08 -13.67
CA MET A 189 -11.82 15.96 -12.60
C MET A 189 -12.99 16.57 -11.81
N ALA A 190 -14.03 17.07 -12.48
CA ALA A 190 -15.18 17.66 -11.81
C ALA A 190 -15.95 16.64 -10.96
N LEU A 191 -16.18 15.43 -11.49
CA LEU A 191 -16.81 14.33 -10.75
C LEU A 191 -15.93 13.89 -9.58
N GLY A 192 -14.61 13.79 -9.78
CA GLY A 192 -13.65 13.49 -8.71
C GLY A 192 -13.67 14.55 -7.61
N THR A 193 -13.67 15.84 -7.96
CA THR A 193 -13.78 16.95 -7.01
C THR A 193 -15.11 16.91 -6.25
N LEU A 194 -16.23 16.60 -6.91
CA LEU A 194 -17.53 16.47 -6.25
C LEU A 194 -17.54 15.31 -5.25
N ILE A 195 -17.03 14.14 -5.65
CA ILE A 195 -16.92 12.96 -4.80
C ILE A 195 -16.07 13.26 -3.57
N LEU A 196 -14.86 13.80 -3.76
CA LEU A 196 -13.97 14.17 -2.67
C LEU A 196 -14.55 15.28 -1.80
N GLY A 197 -15.19 16.27 -2.41
CA GLY A 197 -15.84 17.39 -1.75
C GLY A 197 -17.06 16.99 -0.92
N VAL A 198 -17.71 15.87 -1.21
CA VAL A 198 -18.83 15.37 -0.40
C VAL A 198 -18.35 14.36 0.66
N PHE A 199 -17.58 13.34 0.27
CA PHE A 199 -17.19 12.27 1.18
C PHE A 199 -16.17 12.74 2.24
N THR A 200 -15.21 13.59 1.87
CA THR A 200 -14.14 14.02 2.79
C THR A 200 -14.68 14.87 3.95
N PRO A 201 -15.53 15.88 3.73
CA PRO A 201 -16.13 16.62 4.84
C PRO A 201 -17.02 15.76 5.72
N VAL A 202 -17.79 14.83 5.14
CA VAL A 202 -18.63 13.91 5.93
C VAL A 202 -17.76 13.05 6.85
N MET A 203 -16.64 12.52 6.37
CA MET A 203 -15.68 11.79 7.19
C MET A 203 -15.05 12.68 8.28
N ALA A 204 -14.64 13.89 7.93
CA ALA A 204 -14.02 14.83 8.85
C ALA A 204 -14.99 15.24 9.97
N ILE A 205 -16.22 15.59 9.63
CA ILE A 205 -17.30 15.94 10.57
C ILE A 205 -17.62 14.74 11.46
N SER A 206 -17.80 13.55 10.87
CA SER A 206 -18.10 12.32 11.64
C SER A 206 -16.98 11.99 12.64
N SER A 207 -15.72 12.14 12.22
CA SER A 207 -14.56 11.90 13.08
C SER A 207 -14.42 12.96 14.17
N ALA A 208 -14.68 14.23 13.85
CA ALA A 208 -14.67 15.33 14.82
C ALA A 208 -15.76 15.16 15.88
N ILE A 209 -16.98 14.80 15.48
CA ILE A 209 -18.09 14.52 16.41
C ILE A 209 -17.71 13.36 17.32
N LEU A 210 -17.22 12.25 16.77
CA LEU A 210 -16.74 11.10 17.55
C LEU A 210 -15.67 11.50 18.56
N PHE A 211 -14.69 12.31 18.15
CA PHE A 211 -13.63 12.78 19.02
C PHE A 211 -14.14 13.64 20.18
N VAL A 212 -15.05 14.57 19.90
CA VAL A 212 -15.71 15.40 20.92
C VAL A 212 -16.52 14.52 21.88
N GLN A 213 -17.22 13.50 21.38
CA GLN A 213 -17.99 12.58 22.20
C GLN A 213 -17.12 11.68 23.07
N VAL A 214 -15.98 11.21 22.57
CA VAL A 214 -14.99 10.47 23.39
C VAL A 214 -14.46 11.37 24.51
N ARG A 215 -14.20 12.64 24.24
CA ARG A 215 -13.80 13.62 25.27
C ARG A 215 -14.91 13.93 26.27
N LYS A 216 -16.17 13.93 25.84
CA LYS A 216 -17.36 14.12 26.70
C LYS A 216 -17.84 12.84 27.38
N SER A 217 -17.33 11.66 27.00
CA SER A 217 -17.74 10.38 27.58
C SER A 217 -17.44 10.33 29.08
N THR A 218 -18.31 9.59 29.80
CA THR A 218 -18.33 9.41 31.25
C THR A 218 -16.95 9.00 31.81
N PRO A 219 -16.60 9.38 33.06
CA PRO A 219 -15.30 9.13 33.66
C PRO A 219 -14.81 7.67 33.59
N GLN A 220 -15.71 6.69 33.52
CA GLN A 220 -15.35 5.28 33.33
C GLN A 220 -14.68 4.98 31.98
N VAL A 221 -15.12 5.63 30.89
CA VAL A 221 -14.53 5.45 29.55
C VAL A 221 -13.19 6.18 29.45
N LYS A 222 -13.07 7.34 30.09
CA LYS A 222 -11.79 8.05 30.24
C LYS A 222 -10.78 7.21 31.02
N PHE A 223 -11.21 6.58 32.11
CA PHE A 223 -10.36 5.68 32.90
C PHE A 223 -9.87 4.48 32.07
N LEU A 224 -10.75 3.85 31.28
CA LEU A 224 -10.39 2.74 30.39
C LEU A 224 -9.36 3.18 29.33
N TRP A 225 -9.52 4.36 28.74
CA TRP A 225 -8.55 4.93 27.79
C TRP A 225 -7.19 5.23 28.43
N VAL A 226 -7.17 5.74 29.67
CA VAL A 226 -5.93 5.98 30.42
C VAL A 226 -5.26 4.66 30.83
N CYS A 227 -6.03 3.60 31.09
CA CYS A 227 -5.49 2.26 31.31
C CYS A 227 -4.92 1.66 30.03
N LEU A 228 -5.62 1.80 28.90
CA LEU A 228 -5.13 1.37 27.58
C LEU A 228 -3.86 2.11 27.15
N SER A 229 -3.77 3.42 27.38
CA SER A 229 -2.56 4.18 27.07
C SER A 229 -1.38 3.78 27.97
N ARG A 230 -1.63 3.52 29.26
CA ARG A 230 -0.60 2.99 30.18
C ARG A 230 -0.11 1.60 29.78
N LEU A 231 -1.02 0.72 29.37
CA LEU A 231 -0.68 -0.61 28.83
C LEU A 231 0.17 -0.47 27.57
N SER A 232 -0.21 0.39 26.62
CA SER A 232 0.57 0.64 25.40
C SER A 232 1.97 1.21 25.70
N SER A 233 2.09 2.14 26.66
CA SER A 233 3.39 2.68 27.09
C SER A 233 4.25 1.64 27.82
N SER A 234 3.62 0.76 28.60
CA SER A 234 4.32 -0.36 29.24
C SER A 234 4.83 -1.35 28.19
N VAL A 235 4.00 -1.71 27.21
CA VAL A 235 4.38 -2.62 26.12
C VAL A 235 5.48 -2.02 25.26
N SER A 236 5.42 -0.73 24.94
CA SER A 236 6.48 -0.06 24.16
C SER A 236 7.79 0.05 24.93
N SER A 237 7.75 0.27 26.25
CA SER A 237 8.94 0.30 27.08
C SER A 237 9.55 -1.10 27.30
N SER A 238 8.72 -2.12 27.54
CA SER A 238 9.15 -3.51 27.70
C SER A 238 9.62 -4.17 26.40
N ALA A 239 9.26 -3.62 25.24
CA ALA A 239 9.79 -4.07 23.96
C ALA A 239 11.25 -3.63 23.73
N ASN A 240 11.74 -2.59 24.40
CA ASN A 240 13.09 -2.07 24.18
C ASN A 240 14.20 -3.10 24.49
N PRO A 241 14.20 -3.82 25.63
CA PRO A 241 15.17 -4.87 25.90
C PRO A 241 15.12 -6.03 24.90
N VAL A 242 13.92 -6.38 24.41
CA VAL A 242 13.74 -7.45 23.41
C VAL A 242 14.30 -7.03 22.06
N ILE A 243 14.08 -5.76 21.67
CA ILE A 243 14.68 -5.17 20.47
C ILE A 243 16.22 -5.13 20.60
N TYR A 244 16.75 -4.73 21.75
CA TYR A 244 18.20 -4.76 22.01
C TYR A 244 18.78 -6.18 21.97
N PHE A 245 18.07 -7.17 22.52
CA PHE A 245 18.51 -8.56 22.49
C PHE A 245 18.47 -9.13 21.07
N LEU A 246 17.44 -8.82 20.27
CA LEU A 246 17.34 -9.29 18.87
C LEU A 246 18.38 -8.61 17.96
N VAL A 247 18.57 -7.30 18.09
CA VAL A 247 19.62 -6.57 17.37
C VAL A 247 21.02 -7.02 17.81
N GLY A 248 21.22 -7.23 19.12
CA GLY A 248 22.46 -7.75 19.68
C GLY A 248 22.76 -9.18 19.24
N SER A 249 21.74 -10.04 19.20
CA SER A 249 21.81 -11.41 18.68
C SER A 249 22.21 -11.41 17.20
N GLN A 250 21.56 -10.61 16.36
CA GLN A 250 21.87 -10.55 14.92
C GLN A 250 23.28 -10.00 14.65
N ARG A 251 23.74 -9.02 15.44
CA ARG A 251 25.09 -8.45 15.33
C ARG A 251 26.16 -9.40 15.89
N SER A 252 25.87 -10.11 16.98
CA SER A 252 26.73 -11.14 17.56
C SER A 252 26.87 -12.34 16.63
N TRP A 253 25.77 -12.77 16.01
CA TRP A 253 25.78 -13.86 15.04
C TRP A 253 26.61 -13.48 13.80
N ARG A 254 26.42 -12.28 13.25
CA ARG A 254 27.26 -11.75 12.15
C ARG A 254 28.74 -11.59 12.52
N LEU A 255 29.05 -11.15 13.74
CA LEU A 255 30.43 -11.06 14.24
C LEU A 255 31.06 -12.44 14.45
N LYS A 256 30.27 -13.41 14.92
CA LYS A 256 30.71 -14.80 15.08
C LYS A 256 30.99 -15.45 13.73
N GLU A 257 30.18 -15.14 12.72
CA GLU A 257 30.37 -15.56 11.33
C GLU A 257 31.60 -14.89 10.68
N SER A 258 31.83 -13.59 10.93
CA SER A 258 33.02 -12.89 10.42
C SER A 258 34.31 -13.33 11.12
N MET A 259 34.30 -13.49 12.45
CA MET A 259 35.45 -14.01 13.19
C MET A 259 35.74 -15.47 12.83
N GLY A 260 34.70 -16.30 12.68
CA GLY A 260 34.85 -17.68 12.20
C GLY A 260 35.52 -17.73 10.83
N ALA A 261 35.09 -16.88 9.88
CA ALA A 261 35.70 -16.80 8.55
C ALA A 261 37.13 -16.23 8.56
N ILE A 262 37.45 -15.30 9.47
CA ILE A 262 38.82 -14.77 9.62
C ILE A 262 39.74 -15.82 10.24
N LEU A 263 39.26 -16.55 11.25
CA LEU A 263 40.01 -17.60 11.92
C LEU A 263 40.26 -18.79 11.00
N ASP A 264 39.28 -19.17 10.18
CA ASP A 264 39.39 -20.25 9.21
C ASP A 264 40.40 -19.91 8.09
N ARG A 265 40.43 -18.65 7.65
CA ARG A 265 41.48 -18.16 6.73
C ARG A 265 42.88 -18.12 7.37
N ALA A 266 42.97 -17.74 8.64
CA ALA A 266 44.25 -17.72 9.35
C ALA A 266 44.78 -19.15 9.63
N LEU A 267 43.90 -20.13 9.79
CA LEU A 267 44.26 -21.54 9.96
C LEU A 267 44.55 -22.26 8.64
N GLN A 268 44.04 -21.77 7.51
CA GLN A 268 44.34 -22.32 6.17
C GLN A 268 45.66 -21.81 5.56
N GLU A 269 46.41 -20.93 6.22
CA GLU A 269 47.73 -20.50 5.75
C GLU A 269 48.89 -21.46 6.09
N GLU A 270 48.64 -22.63 6.71
CA GLU A 270 49.66 -23.69 6.77
C GLU A 270 49.28 -24.92 5.93
N PRO A 271 49.89 -25.07 4.74
CA PRO A 271 50.18 -26.36 4.17
C PRO A 271 51.69 -26.61 4.12
N GLU A 272 52.10 -27.63 4.87
CA GLU A 272 53.05 -28.68 4.49
C GLU A 272 54.46 -28.29 4.03
N LEU A 273 55.44 -28.60 4.89
CA LEU A 273 56.68 -29.23 4.42
C LEU A 273 56.87 -30.56 5.16
N GLU A 274 56.35 -31.63 4.57
CA GLU A 274 56.77 -32.99 4.88
C GLU A 274 58.03 -33.30 4.05
N GLY A 275 59.11 -33.70 4.73
CA GLY A 275 60.42 -33.97 4.14
C GLY A 275 61.16 -35.08 4.90
N ARG A 276 60.60 -36.28 4.86
CA ARG A 276 61.24 -37.58 4.55
C ARG A 276 62.57 -37.97 5.25
N GLU A 277 62.50 -39.13 5.94
CA GLU A 277 63.54 -40.18 6.17
C GLU A 277 64.70 -39.86 7.16
N THR A 278 65.18 -40.71 8.08
CA THR A 278 65.17 -42.18 8.27
C THR A 278 65.58 -42.58 9.70
N LEU A 279 64.88 -43.59 10.24
CA LEU A 279 65.32 -44.75 11.05
C LEU A 279 66.79 -44.86 11.54
N SER A 280 67.03 -44.98 12.87
CA SER A 280 67.47 -46.23 13.56
C SER A 280 67.64 -46.00 15.08
N THR A 281 66.84 -46.61 15.95
CA THR A 281 67.16 -47.82 16.75
C THR A 281 68.41 -47.73 17.64
N GLY A 282 68.24 -47.91 18.96
CA GLY A 282 69.34 -48.21 19.87
C GLY A 282 69.02 -48.01 21.35
N THR A 283 68.30 -48.96 21.94
CA THR A 283 68.30 -49.20 23.40
C THR A 283 69.40 -50.22 23.73
N GLN A 284 70.33 -49.90 24.63
CA GLN A 284 70.92 -50.82 25.63
C GLN A 284 71.78 -49.99 26.62
N GLU A 285 71.46 -50.03 27.93
CA GLU A 285 72.22 -50.71 29.02
C GLU A 285 73.67 -50.18 29.15
N GLY A 286 74.16 -49.65 30.26
CA GLY A 286 74.11 -50.10 31.66
C GLY A 286 75.56 -50.35 32.11
N ILE A 287 76.06 -49.53 33.06
CA ILE A 287 77.34 -49.63 33.82
C ILE A 287 78.65 -49.59 33.01
#